data_AF-A0A221NKV9-F1
#
_entry.id   AF-A0A221NKV9-F1
#
_cell.length_a   1.000
_cell.length_b   1.000
_cell.length_c   1.000
_cell.angle_alpha   90.00
_cell.angle_beta   90.00
_cell.angle_gamma   90.00
#
_symmetry.space_group_name_H-M   'P 1'
#
loop_
_entity.id
_entity.type
_entity.pdbx_description
1 polymer ?
#
loop_
_entity_poly.entity_id
_entity_poly.type
_entity_poly.pdbx_seq_one_letter_code
_entity_poly.pdbx_strand_id
1 'polypeptide(L)'
;MVFHGSACGPILLRGAAGPVVLTQQGRVEMPAEGVVVADTVGAGDSFMAGLIWGLAQLSALGAEGREKLNALSEDELLLVAAYANRAD
;
A
#
# COMPACT_ATOMS: atom_id res chain seq x y z
N MET A 1 17.74 -2.11 17.77
CA MET A 1 17.70 -2.52 16.35
C MET A 1 17.38 -1.27 15.56
N VAL A 2 18.34 -0.74 14.79
CA VAL A 2 18.18 0.53 14.08
C VAL A 2 17.69 0.19 12.67
N PHE A 3 16.39 0.33 12.42
CA PHE A 3 15.81 0.12 11.10
C PHE A 3 16.08 1.36 10.22
N HIS A 4 16.82 1.16 9.13
CA HIS A 4 17.14 2.21 8.16
C HIS A 4 16.15 2.12 7.00
N GLY A 5 15.14 3.00 6.92
CA GLY A 5 14.28 3.29 5.75
C GLY A 5 13.89 2.12 4.83
N SER A 6 12.64 1.66 4.92
CA SER A 6 12.11 0.61 4.04
C SER A 6 11.71 1.21 2.69
N ALA A 7 12.60 1.15 1.69
CA ALA A 7 12.24 1.62 0.36
C ALA A 7 11.03 0.85 -0.19
N CYS A 8 9.97 1.58 -0.55
CA CYS A 8 8.74 1.03 -1.11
C CYS A 8 9.01 0.47 -2.51
N GLY A 9 8.81 -0.85 -2.67
CA GLY A 9 8.92 -1.56 -3.94
C GLY A 9 7.54 -1.89 -4.53
N PRO A 10 7.47 -2.82 -5.50
CA PRO A 10 6.22 -3.14 -6.19
C PRO A 10 5.17 -3.74 -5.25
N ILE A 11 3.90 -3.40 -5.50
CA ILE A 11 2.75 -3.94 -4.78
C ILE A 11 2.05 -4.95 -5.69
N LEU A 12 1.80 -6.14 -5.15
CA LEU A 12 1.08 -7.22 -5.82
C LEU A 12 -0.30 -7.38 -5.19
N LEU A 13 -1.35 -7.27 -5.99
CA LEU A 13 -2.72 -7.57 -5.57
C LEU A 13 -3.05 -9.04 -5.83
N ARG A 14 -3.52 -9.76 -4.80
CA ARG A 14 -3.87 -11.19 -4.89
C ARG A 14 -5.35 -11.47 -4.65
N GLY A 15 -6.24 -10.54 -4.99
CA GLY A 15 -7.68 -10.67 -4.76
C GLY A 15 -7.99 -10.94 -3.29
N ALA A 16 -8.73 -12.02 -3.00
CA ALA A 16 -9.12 -12.40 -1.64
C ALA A 16 -7.94 -12.71 -0.68
N ALA A 17 -6.72 -12.91 -1.20
CA ALA A 17 -5.52 -13.07 -0.37
C ALA A 17 -4.85 -11.75 0.02
N GLY A 18 -5.43 -10.61 -0.40
CA GLY A 18 -4.98 -9.27 -0.05
C GLY A 18 -3.67 -8.84 -0.74
N PRO A 19 -3.27 -7.57 -0.54
CA PRO A 19 -2.07 -7.02 -1.14
C PRO A 19 -0.79 -7.56 -0.47
N VAL A 20 0.26 -7.65 -1.27
CA VAL A 20 1.63 -7.88 -0.82
C VAL A 20 2.47 -6.70 -1.27
N VAL A 21 3.10 -6.02 -0.32
CA VAL A 21 4.08 -4.98 -0.61
C VAL A 21 5.48 -5.58 -0.51
N LEU A 22 6.26 -5.43 -1.58
CA LEU A 22 7.67 -5.78 -1.57
C LEU A 22 8.47 -4.52 -1.22
N THR A 23 9.39 -4.63 -0.27
CA THR A 23 10.35 -3.58 0.09
C THR A 23 11.76 -4.10 -0.12
N GLN A 24 12.77 -3.22 -0.12
CA GLN A 24 14.17 -3.67 -0.13
C GLN A 24 14.54 -4.57 1.07
N GLN A 25 13.78 -4.49 2.16
CA GLN A 25 14.02 -5.22 3.40
C GLN A 25 13.17 -6.49 3.49
N GLY A 26 12.22 -6.69 2.56
CA GLY A 26 11.45 -7.91 2.44
C GLY A 26 9.97 -7.72 2.16
N ARG A 27 9.24 -8.73 2.62
CA ARG A 27 7.81 -9.05 2.58
C ARG A 27 6.80 -8.36 3.50
N VAL A 28 5.86 -7.54 3.05
CA VAL A 28 4.67 -7.21 3.88
C VAL A 28 3.42 -7.79 3.23
N GLU A 29 2.75 -8.72 3.92
CA GLU A 29 1.46 -9.29 3.49
C GLU A 29 0.34 -8.72 4.35
N MET A 30 -0.75 -8.29 3.72
CA MET A 30 -1.93 -7.81 4.43
C MET A 30 -3.15 -8.65 4.06
N PRO A 31 -3.99 -9.02 5.03
CA PRO A 31 -5.25 -9.70 4.72
C PRO A 31 -6.15 -8.76 3.91
N ALA A 32 -6.81 -9.29 2.89
CA ALA A 32 -7.94 -8.58 2.28
C ALA A 32 -8.99 -8.35 3.37
N GLU A 33 -9.54 -7.13 3.46
CA GLU A 33 -10.76 -6.96 4.23
C GLU A 33 -11.86 -7.65 3.43
N GLY A 34 -12.58 -8.56 4.10
CA GLY A 34 -13.64 -9.34 3.47
C GLY A 34 -14.82 -8.43 3.14
N VAL A 35 -14.77 -7.79 1.96
CA VAL A 35 -15.92 -7.09 1.40
C VAL A 35 -16.78 -8.13 0.66
N VAL A 36 -18.10 -8.09 0.86
CA VAL A 36 -19.03 -8.89 0.03
C VAL A 36 -19.07 -8.25 -1.34
N VAL A 37 -18.18 -8.71 -2.22
CA VAL A 37 -18.04 -8.20 -3.57
C VAL A 37 -19.22 -8.68 -4.41
N ALA A 38 -20.12 -7.76 -4.78
CA ALA A 38 -21.18 -8.04 -5.76
C ALA A 38 -20.65 -8.08 -7.20
N ASP A 39 -19.54 -7.37 -7.47
CA ASP A 39 -18.82 -7.34 -8.74
C ASP A 39 -17.32 -7.08 -8.49
N THR A 40 -16.44 -7.98 -8.95
CA THR A 40 -14.98 -7.87 -8.76
C THR A 40 -14.33 -6.88 -9.73
N VAL A 41 -15.07 -6.37 -10.72
CA VAL A 41 -14.60 -5.34 -11.63
C VAL A 41 -14.52 -4.00 -10.89
N GLY A 42 -13.32 -3.43 -10.79
CA GLY A 42 -13.08 -2.12 -10.16
C GLY A 42 -12.44 -2.15 -8.77
N ALA A 43 -12.49 -3.26 -8.05
CA ALA A 43 -11.87 -3.36 -6.71
C ALA A 43 -10.35 -3.08 -6.74
N GLY A 44 -9.67 -3.51 -7.81
CA GLY A 44 -8.26 -3.19 -8.03
C GLY A 44 -8.01 -1.70 -8.29
N ASP A 45 -8.90 -1.03 -9.02
CA ASP A 45 -8.78 0.40 -9.34
C ASP A 45 -9.09 1.26 -8.11
N SER A 46 -10.11 0.91 -7.34
CA SER A 46 -10.45 1.51 -6.04
C SER A 46 -9.30 1.37 -5.05
N PHE A 47 -8.69 0.17 -4.95
CA PHE A 47 -7.52 -0.03 -4.12
C PHE A 47 -6.35 0.85 -4.58
N MET A 48 -6.02 0.87 -5.88
CA MET A 48 -4.93 1.71 -6.38
C MET A 48 -5.19 3.19 -6.16
N ALA A 49 -6.44 3.65 -6.32
CA ALA A 49 -6.83 5.02 -6.01
C ALA A 49 -6.66 5.35 -4.52
N GLY A 50 -7.11 4.45 -3.62
CA GLY A 50 -6.93 4.60 -2.17
C GLY A 50 -5.46 4.59 -1.75
N LEU A 51 -4.63 3.75 -2.38
CA LEU A 51 -3.19 3.71 -2.16
C LEU A 51 -2.52 5.01 -2.59
N ILE A 52 -2.78 5.48 -3.82
CA ILE A 52 -2.23 6.74 -4.33
C ILE A 52 -2.65 7.90 -3.43
N TRP A 53 -3.91 7.92 -3.00
CA TRP A 53 -4.40 8.92 -2.06
C TRP A 53 -3.67 8.88 -0.72
N GLY A 54 -3.51 7.71 -0.11
CA GLY A 54 -2.77 7.57 1.15
C GLY A 54 -1.31 8.02 1.03
N LEU A 55 -0.64 7.69 -0.08
CA LEU A 55 0.70 8.19 -0.37
C LEU A 55 0.73 9.72 -0.56
N ALA A 56 -0.30 10.31 -1.18
CA ALA A 56 -0.43 11.75 -1.31
C ALA A 56 -0.52 12.43 0.06
N GLN A 57 -1.25 11.84 1.01
CA GLN A 57 -1.37 12.37 2.37
C GLN A 57 -0.08 12.29 3.19
N LEU A 58 0.83 11.38 2.83
CA LEU A 58 2.18 11.31 3.40
C LEU A 58 3.18 12.21 2.67
N SER A 59 2.75 13.02 1.69
CA SER A 59 3.63 13.80 0.80
C SER A 59 4.68 12.92 0.10
N ALA A 60 4.34 11.66 -0.18
CA ALA A 60 5.25 10.67 -0.76
C ALA A 60 5.12 10.56 -2.30
N LEU A 61 4.44 11.51 -2.95
CA LEU A 61 4.23 11.51 -4.40
C LEU A 61 5.12 12.53 -5.13
N GLY A 62 5.38 12.26 -6.40
CA GLY A 62 6.20 13.12 -7.26
C GLY A 62 7.69 13.08 -6.93
N ALA A 63 8.46 13.95 -7.59
CA ALA A 63 9.90 14.03 -7.41
C ALA A 63 10.27 14.48 -5.98
N GLU A 64 9.53 15.44 -5.43
CA GLU A 64 9.73 15.98 -4.08
C GLU A 64 9.45 14.94 -2.99
N GLY A 65 8.48 14.06 -3.21
CA GLY A 65 8.15 12.98 -2.28
C GLY A 65 9.02 11.72 -2.39
N ARG A 66 10.00 11.69 -3.31
CA ARG A 66 10.79 10.48 -3.61
C ARG A 66 11.57 9.97 -2.40
N GLU A 67 12.20 10.87 -1.65
CA GLU A 67 12.92 10.51 -0.43
C GLU A 67 11.97 9.95 0.62
N LYS A 68 10.80 10.58 0.80
CA LYS A 68 9.76 10.10 1.72
C LYS A 68 9.24 8.73 1.33
N LEU A 69 8.96 8.49 0.05
CA LEU A 69 8.53 7.19 -0.48
C LEU A 69 9.57 6.09 -0.23
N ASN A 70 10.86 6.42 -0.37
CA ASN A 70 11.97 5.50 -0.11
C ASN A 70 12.23 5.29 1.39
N ALA A 71 11.70 6.16 2.25
CA ALA A 71 11.89 6.12 3.69
C ALA A 71 10.59 5.79 4.44
N LEU A 72 9.55 5.28 3.75
CA LEU A 72 8.33 4.84 4.40
C LEU A 72 8.66 3.79 5.46
N SER A 73 8.14 4.00 6.66
CA SER A 73 8.18 2.98 7.70
C SER A 73 7.17 1.87 7.39
N GLU A 74 7.36 0.71 8.03
CA GLU A 74 6.40 -0.39 7.95
C GLU A 74 4.99 0.03 8.43
N ASP A 75 4.91 0.82 9.49
CA ASP A 75 3.64 1.34 10.02
C ASP A 75 2.92 2.25 9.03
N GLU A 76 3.66 3.13 8.34
CA GLU A 76 3.10 4.01 7.29
C GLU A 76 2.62 3.20 6.08
N LEU A 77 3.38 2.17 5.70
CA LEU A 77 3.02 1.26 4.62
C LEU A 77 1.72 0.52 4.95
N LEU A 78 1.62 -0.03 6.16
CA LEU A 78 0.43 -0.70 6.67
C LEU A 78 -0.76 0.26 6.74
N LEU A 79 -0.55 1.49 7.19
CA LEU A 79 -1.61 2.50 7.27
C LEU A 79 -2.18 2.84 5.89
N VAL A 80 -1.32 3.09 4.90
CA VAL A 80 -1.76 3.45 3.55
C VAL A 80 -2.44 2.26 2.85
N ALA A 81 -1.91 1.06 3.02
CA ALA A 81 -2.51 -0.13 2.44
C ALA A 81 -3.81 -0.55 3.16
N ALA A 82 -3.95 -0.33 4.46
CA ALA A 82 -5.21 -0.53 5.19
C ALA A 82 -6.28 0.48 4.73
N TYR A 83 -5.89 1.74 4.48
CA TYR A 83 -6.80 2.73 3.89
C TYR A 83 -7.24 2.30 2.49
N ALA A 84 -6.30 1.85 1.65
CA ALA A 84 -6.59 1.37 0.30
C ALA A 84 -7.55 0.16 0.28
N ASN A 85 -7.40 -0.75 1.26
CA ASN A 85 -8.26 -1.93 1.43
C ASN A 85 -9.73 -1.57 1.73
N ARG A 86 -9.99 -0.35 2.20
CA ARG A 86 -11.32 0.17 2.56
C ARG A 86 -11.97 1.02 1.47
N ALA A 87 -11.32 1.18 0.32
CA ALA A 87 -11.75 2.09 -0.73
C ALA A 87 -12.84 1.50 -1.68
N ASP A 88 -13.41 0.34 -1.36
CA ASP A 88 -14.53 -0.29 -2.07
C ASP A 88 -15.89 0.38 -1.78
#